data_AF-A0AAQ4E0D1-F1
#
_entry.id   AF-A0AAQ4E0D1-F1
#
_cell.length_a   1.000
_cell.length_b   1.000
_cell.length_c   1.000
_cell.angle_alpha   90.00
_cell.angle_beta   90.00
_cell.angle_gamma   90.00
#
_symmetry.space_group_name_H-M   'P 1'
#
loop_
_entity.id
_entity.type
_entity.pdbx_description
1 polymer ?
#
loop_
_entity_poly.entity_id
_entity_poly.type
_entity_poly.pdbx_seq_one_letter_code
_entity_poly.pdbx_strand_id
1 'polypeptide(L)'
;MTDTPRFPAVAGEMNHWMQWIESQVSSMEAVPEQDFIGGISQWNRESYRFHHEAAMKISAEMTFRAEAVYILGLLLVGKRRKEVQRTLASLRLIPQLSDLFDHFVWKYNTVRGQDRGRLPGHNINCECSPEVALKIQVLRLVHSFCEHAEYKHVMLSWSEYSELKRNELARAVESPSLDRSLMCTGSKGLLTKIVEVLKKEAGSSTFRFWLSRAIESYLRGCTSSADQDFLLSRGLLQLVAGNLVNCNVRQKEVLQSSFDLLGELVKFNLRAFRQLDKILSTEAKKRKLLQLVNGFLVDSNMFVRSLVLSQEHLSASDDYEAREYAERSSYVLTHIGDQRNRIRYLKKLVSLVSISNLTQGQQRRLNIVYTDPADPDSQENVSCVNTALVLLIFAQQRGQLVTYLHALRGPSPSGAAKAACTAGAAASAAAGSAAAAAATASSGSLLQNLLELLHFWQEHYLHKDKDCSALEKSSRIGFHRWKAMVNMLVSEDITNPVSLVYHVHPGPSTRDS
;
A
#
# COMPACT_ATOMS: atom_id res chain seq x y z
N MET A 1 -44.76 21.26 -31.26
CA MET A 1 -44.84 19.79 -31.34
C MET A 1 -43.90 19.36 -32.44
N THR A 2 -42.70 18.93 -32.07
CA THR A 2 -41.68 18.38 -32.97
C THR A 2 -40.99 17.26 -32.21
N ASP A 3 -41.46 16.05 -32.41
CA ASP A 3 -40.88 14.83 -31.86
C ASP A 3 -39.52 14.57 -32.51
N THR A 4 -38.47 14.62 -31.69
CA THR A 4 -37.14 14.10 -32.03
C THR A 4 -37.01 12.73 -31.36
N PRO A 5 -36.63 11.66 -32.10
CA PRO A 5 -36.60 10.31 -31.56
C PRO A 5 -35.56 10.20 -30.44
N ARG A 6 -36.01 9.73 -29.25
CA ARG A 6 -35.13 9.38 -28.13
C ARG A 6 -34.32 8.14 -28.50
N PHE A 7 -33.03 8.30 -28.72
CA PHE A 7 -32.09 7.18 -28.69
C PHE A 7 -32.09 6.58 -27.26
N PRO A 8 -32.29 5.26 -27.10
CA PRO A 8 -32.07 4.62 -25.81
C PRO A 8 -30.59 4.73 -25.45
N ALA A 9 -30.30 5.15 -24.21
CA ALA A 9 -28.95 5.17 -23.68
C ALA A 9 -28.32 3.77 -23.79
N VAL A 10 -27.14 3.69 -24.39
CA VAL A 10 -26.32 2.48 -24.52
C VAL A 10 -25.92 2.03 -23.11
N ALA A 11 -26.80 1.28 -22.45
CA ALA A 11 -26.41 0.38 -21.39
C ALA A 11 -25.43 -0.61 -22.03
N GLY A 12 -24.15 -0.52 -21.66
CA GLY A 12 -23.05 -1.14 -22.37
C GLY A 12 -23.35 -2.58 -22.76
N GLU A 13 -23.27 -2.86 -24.06
CA GLU A 13 -23.56 -4.16 -24.68
C GLU A 13 -22.85 -5.30 -23.96
N MET A 14 -21.64 -5.08 -23.43
CA MET A 14 -20.88 -6.04 -22.61
C MET A 14 -21.57 -6.51 -21.33
N ASN A 15 -22.42 -5.67 -20.71
CA ASN A 15 -23.17 -6.06 -19.52
C ASN A 15 -24.39 -6.90 -19.85
N HIS A 16 -25.03 -6.66 -21.01
CA HIS A 16 -26.00 -7.60 -21.55
C HIS A 16 -25.31 -8.90 -21.99
N TRP A 17 -24.09 -8.83 -22.54
CA TRP A 17 -23.29 -10.01 -22.86
C TRP A 17 -23.06 -10.89 -21.64
N MET A 18 -22.49 -10.35 -20.55
CA MET A 18 -22.21 -11.11 -19.33
C MET A 18 -23.48 -11.72 -18.70
N GLN A 19 -24.56 -10.94 -18.59
CA GLN A 19 -25.83 -11.44 -18.06
C GLN A 19 -26.49 -12.52 -18.93
N TRP A 20 -26.35 -12.41 -20.25
CA TRP A 20 -26.91 -13.37 -21.19
C TRP A 20 -26.09 -14.67 -21.23
N ILE A 21 -24.76 -14.55 -21.21
CA ILE A 21 -23.82 -15.69 -21.11
C ILE A 21 -24.13 -16.54 -19.88
N GLU A 22 -24.30 -15.90 -18.72
CA GLU A 22 -24.59 -16.58 -17.45
C GLU A 22 -25.98 -17.25 -17.44
N SER A 23 -26.97 -16.65 -18.10
CA SER A 23 -28.32 -17.22 -18.27
C SER A 23 -28.33 -18.48 -19.13
N GLN A 24 -27.55 -18.50 -20.21
CA GLN A 24 -27.54 -19.61 -21.18
C GLN A 24 -26.62 -20.76 -20.79
N VAL A 25 -25.57 -20.52 -19.99
CA VAL A 25 -24.75 -21.61 -19.41
C VAL A 25 -25.61 -22.54 -18.53
N SER A 26 -26.73 -22.05 -17.99
CA SER A 26 -27.66 -22.86 -17.22
C SER A 26 -28.63 -23.70 -18.07
N SER A 27 -28.69 -23.51 -19.39
CA SER A 27 -29.59 -24.21 -20.31
C SER A 27 -28.78 -24.89 -21.43
N MET A 28 -28.31 -26.11 -21.16
CA MET A 28 -27.44 -26.88 -22.06
C MET A 28 -28.21 -27.59 -23.17
N GLU A 29 -27.92 -27.26 -24.44
CA GLU A 29 -27.95 -28.22 -25.56
C GLU A 29 -26.82 -27.85 -26.56
N ALA A 30 -26.06 -28.86 -27.00
CA ALA A 30 -24.83 -28.70 -27.80
C ALA A 30 -25.11 -28.77 -29.32
N VAL A 31 -24.49 -27.88 -30.10
CA VAL A 31 -24.53 -27.83 -31.58
C VAL A 31 -23.13 -27.42 -32.10
N PRO A 32 -22.64 -27.88 -33.27
CA PRO A 32 -21.20 -27.96 -33.54
C PRO A 32 -20.57 -26.68 -34.16
N GLU A 33 -19.23 -26.69 -34.05
CA GLU A 33 -18.24 -25.61 -34.17
C GLU A 33 -18.24 -24.79 -35.47
N GLN A 34 -18.00 -23.48 -35.31
CA GLN A 34 -17.45 -22.60 -36.35
C GLN A 34 -16.22 -21.84 -35.84
N ASP A 35 -15.27 -21.61 -36.75
CA ASP A 35 -13.97 -20.97 -36.50
C ASP A 35 -14.13 -19.51 -36.04
N PHE A 36 -13.79 -19.29 -34.77
CA PHE A 36 -13.77 -17.97 -34.14
C PHE A 36 -12.40 -17.31 -34.37
N ILE A 37 -12.34 -16.31 -35.24
CA ILE A 37 -11.13 -15.52 -35.44
C ILE A 37 -11.03 -14.48 -34.32
N GLY A 38 -10.01 -14.65 -33.48
CA GLY A 38 -9.73 -13.84 -32.29
C GLY A 38 -9.86 -12.34 -32.50
N GLY A 39 -10.81 -11.78 -31.74
CA GLY A 39 -11.13 -10.36 -31.63
C GLY A 39 -12.40 -10.30 -30.78
N ILE A 40 -12.55 -9.32 -29.89
CA ILE A 40 -13.85 -9.09 -29.25
C ILE A 40 -14.80 -8.74 -30.41
N SER A 41 -15.64 -9.71 -30.77
CA SER A 41 -16.38 -9.90 -32.01
C SER A 41 -16.76 -8.62 -32.78
N GLN A 42 -16.48 -8.60 -34.09
CA GLN A 42 -17.27 -7.76 -35.00
C GLN A 42 -18.75 -8.13 -34.84
N TRP A 43 -19.56 -7.14 -34.48
CA TRP A 43 -20.99 -7.31 -34.30
C TRP A 43 -21.64 -7.58 -35.65
N ASN A 44 -22.07 -8.82 -35.88
CA ASN A 44 -22.85 -9.15 -37.08
C ASN A 44 -24.28 -8.64 -36.88
N ARG A 45 -24.67 -7.61 -37.63
CA ARG A 45 -25.98 -6.92 -37.52
C ARG A 45 -27.17 -7.78 -37.93
N GLU A 46 -26.94 -8.93 -38.57
CA GLU A 46 -28.00 -9.71 -39.22
C GLU A 46 -28.52 -10.88 -38.37
N SER A 47 -27.84 -11.26 -37.29
CA SER A 47 -28.22 -12.39 -36.45
C SER A 47 -28.35 -11.95 -35.00
N TYR A 48 -29.59 -11.68 -34.56
CA TYR A 48 -29.95 -11.39 -33.16
C TYR A 48 -29.76 -12.61 -32.20
N ARG A 49 -28.83 -13.52 -32.50
CA ARG A 49 -28.50 -14.71 -31.69
C ARG A 49 -26.99 -14.77 -31.52
N PHE A 50 -26.55 -14.65 -30.29
CA PHE A 50 -25.19 -15.05 -29.90
C PHE A 50 -25.22 -16.52 -29.56
N HIS A 51 -24.16 -17.25 -29.85
CA HIS A 51 -24.09 -18.69 -29.63
C HIS A 51 -23.35 -18.97 -28.32
N HIS A 52 -23.87 -19.91 -27.50
CA HIS A 52 -23.29 -20.32 -26.21
C HIS A 52 -21.79 -20.70 -26.31
N GLU A 53 -21.37 -21.25 -27.44
CA GLU A 53 -19.97 -21.57 -27.72
C GLU A 53 -19.07 -20.32 -27.72
N ALA A 54 -19.54 -19.18 -28.23
CA ALA A 54 -18.81 -17.91 -28.21
C ALA A 54 -18.62 -17.39 -26.78
N ALA A 55 -19.60 -17.62 -25.90
CA ALA A 55 -19.53 -17.25 -24.50
C ALA A 55 -18.45 -18.02 -23.73
N MET A 56 -18.44 -19.34 -23.91
CA MET A 56 -17.42 -20.22 -23.32
C MET A 56 -16.03 -19.91 -23.88
N LYS A 57 -15.92 -19.64 -25.20
CA LYS A 57 -14.68 -19.19 -25.84
C LYS A 57 -14.16 -17.86 -25.25
N ILE A 58 -15.03 -16.86 -25.04
CA ILE A 58 -14.65 -15.58 -24.40
C ILE A 58 -14.18 -15.79 -22.97
N SER A 59 -14.92 -16.59 -22.19
CA SER A 59 -14.55 -16.90 -20.80
C SER A 59 -13.20 -17.61 -20.71
N ALA A 60 -12.98 -18.62 -21.56
CA ALA A 60 -11.72 -19.35 -21.63
C ALA A 60 -10.55 -18.44 -22.04
N GLU A 61 -10.75 -17.55 -23.02
CA GLU A 61 -9.75 -16.57 -23.45
C GLU A 61 -9.38 -15.59 -22.31
N MET A 62 -10.37 -15.10 -21.55
CA MET A 62 -10.10 -14.21 -20.41
C MET A 62 -9.32 -14.92 -19.29
N THR A 63 -9.66 -16.19 -19.00
CA THR A 63 -8.92 -17.01 -18.05
C THR A 63 -7.49 -17.25 -18.52
N PHE A 64 -7.29 -17.63 -19.78
CA PHE A 64 -5.96 -17.82 -20.37
C PHE A 64 -5.12 -16.55 -20.27
N ARG A 65 -5.69 -15.37 -20.60
CA ARG A 65 -5.00 -14.09 -20.44
C ARG A 65 -4.64 -13.81 -18.98
N ALA A 66 -5.53 -14.11 -18.05
CA ALA A 66 -5.27 -13.89 -16.62
C ALA A 66 -4.11 -14.77 -16.14
N GLU A 67 -4.06 -16.03 -16.57
CA GLU A 67 -2.96 -16.96 -16.28
C GLU A 67 -1.64 -16.52 -16.92
N ALA A 68 -1.66 -16.10 -18.19
CA ALA A 68 -0.47 -15.60 -18.88
C ALA A 68 0.12 -14.37 -18.17
N VAL A 69 -0.73 -13.40 -17.81
CA VAL A 69 -0.34 -12.20 -17.06
C VAL A 69 0.19 -12.58 -15.67
N TYR A 70 -0.43 -13.55 -15.00
CA TYR A 70 0.04 -14.06 -13.72
C TYR A 70 1.45 -14.69 -13.80
N ILE A 71 1.71 -15.52 -14.82
CA ILE A 71 3.02 -16.13 -15.05
C ILE A 71 4.09 -15.05 -15.27
N LEU A 72 3.80 -14.02 -16.07
CA LEU A 72 4.70 -12.87 -16.24
C LEU A 72 4.96 -12.16 -14.90
N GLY A 73 3.95 -12.03 -14.06
CA GLY A 73 4.06 -11.50 -12.71
C GLY A 73 5.01 -12.33 -11.84
N LEU A 74 4.92 -13.66 -11.89
CA LEU A 74 5.81 -14.55 -11.13
C LEU A 74 7.29 -14.38 -11.53
N LEU A 75 7.58 -14.17 -12.82
CA LEU A 75 8.95 -13.93 -13.29
C LEU A 75 9.56 -12.65 -12.68
N LEU A 76 8.72 -11.66 -12.35
CA LEU A 76 9.14 -10.39 -11.76
C LEU A 76 9.40 -10.46 -10.25
N VAL A 77 9.06 -11.57 -9.59
CA VAL A 77 9.34 -11.80 -8.16
C VAL A 77 10.67 -12.54 -7.94
N GLY A 78 11.25 -13.13 -9.00
CA GLY A 78 12.47 -13.93 -8.91
C GLY A 78 13.78 -13.13 -8.73
N LYS A 79 14.88 -13.85 -8.46
CA LYS A 79 16.23 -13.27 -8.26
C LYS A 79 16.72 -12.41 -9.44
N ARG A 80 16.29 -12.73 -10.68
CA ARG A 80 16.62 -11.99 -11.90
C ARG A 80 15.58 -10.92 -12.26
N ARG A 81 14.76 -10.45 -11.32
CA ARG A 81 13.67 -9.48 -11.58
C ARG A 81 14.09 -8.27 -12.42
N LYS A 82 15.28 -7.71 -12.21
CA LYS A 82 15.76 -6.52 -12.95
C LYS A 82 15.99 -6.81 -14.44
N GLU A 83 16.51 -8.00 -14.75
CA GLU A 83 16.69 -8.45 -16.14
C GLU A 83 15.33 -8.69 -16.80
N VAL A 84 14.38 -9.27 -16.06
CA VAL A 84 13.01 -9.49 -16.53
C VAL A 84 12.30 -8.15 -16.78
N GLN A 85 12.38 -7.19 -15.85
CA GLN A 85 11.84 -5.83 -16.03
C GLN A 85 12.40 -5.17 -17.30
N ARG A 86 13.72 -5.22 -17.52
CA ARG A 86 14.35 -4.68 -18.72
C ARG A 86 13.87 -5.37 -20.01
N THR A 87 13.79 -6.70 -19.98
CA THR A 87 13.34 -7.50 -21.13
C THR A 87 11.88 -7.18 -21.47
N LEU A 88 10.98 -7.17 -20.48
CA LEU A 88 9.58 -6.83 -20.68
C LEU A 88 9.38 -5.39 -21.16
N ALA A 89 10.21 -4.45 -20.70
CA ALA A 89 10.21 -3.09 -21.22
C ALA A 89 10.59 -3.06 -22.72
N SER A 90 11.65 -3.78 -23.11
CA SER A 90 12.08 -3.87 -24.51
C SER A 90 11.05 -4.55 -25.42
N LEU A 91 10.27 -5.50 -24.88
CA LEU A 91 9.18 -6.18 -25.57
C LEU A 91 7.89 -5.35 -25.62
N ARG A 92 7.91 -4.09 -25.15
CA ARG A 92 6.76 -3.18 -25.12
C ARG A 92 5.55 -3.74 -24.36
N LEU A 93 5.80 -4.44 -23.26
CA LEU A 93 4.72 -4.95 -22.40
C LEU A 93 3.77 -3.83 -21.95
N ILE A 94 4.32 -2.72 -21.42
CA ILE A 94 3.51 -1.66 -20.83
C ILE A 94 2.59 -0.95 -21.85
N PRO A 95 3.05 -0.58 -23.07
CA PRO A 95 2.14 -0.12 -24.11
C PRO A 95 0.99 -1.10 -24.41
N GLN A 96 1.28 -2.39 -24.55
CA GLN A 96 0.25 -3.42 -24.81
C GLN A 96 -0.75 -3.55 -23.63
N LEU A 97 -0.26 -3.51 -22.39
CA LEU A 97 -1.11 -3.46 -21.21
C LEU A 97 -1.94 -2.18 -21.17
N SER A 98 -1.40 -1.06 -21.65
CA SER A 98 -2.13 0.20 -21.75
C SER A 98 -3.29 0.13 -22.72
N ASP A 99 -3.14 -0.60 -23.82
CA ASP A 99 -4.20 -0.83 -24.81
C ASP A 99 -5.23 -1.81 -24.25
N LEU A 100 -4.79 -2.92 -23.63
CA LEU A 100 -5.69 -3.86 -22.95
C LEU A 100 -6.52 -3.17 -21.86
N PHE A 101 -5.91 -2.25 -21.11
CA PHE A 101 -6.57 -1.51 -20.03
C PHE A 101 -7.76 -0.66 -20.51
N ASP A 102 -7.71 -0.15 -21.74
CA ASP A 102 -8.81 0.63 -22.35
C ASP A 102 -10.03 -0.24 -22.67
N HIS A 103 -9.84 -1.55 -22.83
CA HIS A 103 -10.92 -2.51 -23.10
C HIS A 103 -11.64 -2.98 -21.83
N PHE A 104 -11.10 -2.68 -20.65
CA PHE A 104 -11.72 -3.07 -19.39
C PHE A 104 -12.96 -2.23 -19.05
N VAL A 105 -14.02 -2.91 -18.64
CA VAL A 105 -15.24 -2.24 -18.16
C VAL A 105 -15.12 -1.97 -16.67
N TRP A 106 -14.77 -0.73 -16.32
CA TRP A 106 -14.74 -0.27 -14.93
C TRP A 106 -16.16 0.14 -14.51
N LYS A 107 -16.82 -0.68 -13.68
CA LYS A 107 -18.20 -0.42 -13.23
C LYS A 107 -18.18 0.64 -12.13
N TYR A 108 -18.53 1.87 -12.49
CA TYR A 108 -18.72 2.95 -11.52
C TYR A 108 -20.14 2.89 -10.97
N ASN A 109 -20.32 2.87 -9.64
CA ASN A 109 -21.61 2.79 -8.94
C ASN A 109 -22.74 3.53 -9.68
N THR A 110 -23.59 2.80 -10.40
CA THR A 110 -24.89 3.31 -10.82
C THR A 110 -25.76 3.39 -9.58
N VAL A 111 -25.94 4.62 -9.10
CA VAL A 111 -26.96 4.94 -8.10
C VAL A 111 -28.31 4.46 -8.62
N ARG A 112 -29.05 3.75 -7.77
CA ARG A 112 -30.41 3.16 -7.94
C ARG A 112 -30.44 1.70 -8.41
N GLY A 113 -30.52 0.80 -7.43
CA GLY A 113 -31.68 -0.10 -7.26
C GLY A 113 -32.23 -0.83 -8.49
N GLN A 114 -31.38 -1.32 -9.39
CA GLN A 114 -31.79 -2.39 -10.30
C GLN A 114 -31.00 -3.64 -9.93
N ASP A 115 -31.70 -4.59 -9.32
CA ASP A 115 -31.32 -6.00 -9.18
C ASP A 115 -30.84 -6.53 -10.53
N ARG A 116 -29.53 -6.45 -10.78
CA ARG A 116 -28.91 -6.92 -12.01
C ARG A 116 -27.90 -7.99 -11.66
N GLY A 117 -28.28 -9.24 -11.94
CA GLY A 117 -27.38 -10.40 -12.01
C GLY A 117 -27.11 -11.08 -10.66
N ARG A 118 -28.14 -11.70 -10.08
CA ARG A 118 -28.01 -12.61 -8.93
C ARG A 118 -27.48 -13.95 -9.44
N LEU A 119 -26.20 -14.27 -9.20
CA LEU A 119 -25.72 -15.64 -9.35
C LEU A 119 -26.35 -16.51 -8.26
N PRO A 120 -27.10 -17.58 -8.60
CA PRO A 120 -27.66 -18.49 -7.60
C PRO A 120 -26.53 -19.06 -6.72
N GLY A 121 -26.64 -18.88 -5.40
CA GLY A 121 -25.65 -19.39 -4.42
C GLY A 121 -24.49 -18.44 -4.06
N HIS A 122 -24.36 -17.28 -4.71
CA HIS A 122 -23.29 -16.31 -4.42
C HIS A 122 -23.80 -15.07 -3.66
N ASN A 123 -22.93 -14.49 -2.82
CA ASN A 123 -23.23 -13.24 -2.12
C ASN A 123 -23.39 -12.08 -3.12
N ILE A 124 -24.19 -11.07 -2.78
CA ILE A 124 -24.54 -9.92 -3.64
C ILE A 124 -23.30 -9.10 -4.07
N ASN A 125 -22.16 -9.33 -3.42
CA ASN A 125 -20.86 -8.73 -3.71
C ASN A 125 -19.84 -9.74 -4.27
N CYS A 126 -20.25 -10.86 -4.88
CA CYS A 126 -19.27 -11.81 -5.45
C CYS A 126 -18.56 -11.23 -6.67
N GLU A 127 -17.24 -11.12 -6.59
CA GLU A 127 -16.36 -10.62 -7.65
C GLU A 127 -15.69 -11.76 -8.45
N CYS A 128 -16.38 -12.88 -8.60
CA CYS A 128 -15.84 -14.16 -9.03
C CYS A 128 -15.77 -14.38 -10.57
N SER A 129 -15.62 -13.32 -11.37
CA SER A 129 -15.61 -13.43 -12.84
C SER A 129 -14.18 -13.47 -13.45
N PRO A 130 -13.99 -14.14 -14.61
CA PRO A 130 -12.70 -14.15 -15.33
C PRO A 130 -12.18 -12.75 -15.68
N GLU A 131 -13.09 -11.81 -15.98
CA GLU A 131 -12.72 -10.41 -16.25
C GLU A 131 -12.15 -9.71 -15.00
N VAL A 132 -12.74 -9.96 -13.82
CA VAL A 132 -12.20 -9.43 -12.55
C VAL A 132 -10.83 -10.02 -12.27
N ALA A 133 -10.67 -11.33 -12.46
CA ALA A 133 -9.38 -12.00 -12.31
C ALA A 133 -8.31 -11.36 -13.23
N LEU A 134 -8.62 -11.17 -14.53
CA LEU A 134 -7.73 -10.53 -15.47
C LEU A 134 -7.36 -9.09 -15.05
N LYS A 135 -8.34 -8.27 -14.63
CA LYS A 135 -8.08 -6.90 -14.12
C LYS A 135 -7.10 -6.91 -12.95
N ILE A 136 -7.33 -7.79 -11.97
CA ILE A 136 -6.46 -7.92 -10.80
C ILE A 136 -5.06 -8.37 -11.23
N GLN A 137 -4.94 -9.36 -12.11
CA GLN A 137 -3.64 -9.84 -12.58
C GLN A 137 -2.89 -8.76 -13.35
N VAL A 138 -3.56 -7.95 -14.19
CA VAL A 138 -2.92 -6.83 -14.88
C VAL A 138 -2.39 -5.81 -13.87
N LEU A 139 -3.16 -5.45 -12.85
CA LEU A 139 -2.69 -4.52 -11.81
C LEU A 139 -1.54 -5.10 -10.97
N ARG A 140 -1.56 -6.41 -10.68
CA ARG A 140 -0.44 -7.12 -10.02
C ARG A 140 0.82 -7.14 -10.88
N LEU A 141 0.67 -7.34 -12.19
CA LEU A 141 1.78 -7.30 -13.14
C LEU A 141 2.38 -5.89 -13.21
N VAL A 142 1.55 -4.85 -13.31
CA VAL A 142 2.00 -3.45 -13.26
C VAL A 142 2.75 -3.15 -11.97
N HIS A 143 2.20 -3.57 -10.82
CA HIS A 143 2.86 -3.43 -9.54
C HIS A 143 4.26 -4.07 -9.53
N SER A 144 4.33 -5.34 -9.92
CA SER A 144 5.59 -6.10 -9.92
C SER A 144 6.60 -5.56 -10.93
N PHE A 145 6.12 -5.04 -12.07
CA PHE A 145 6.95 -4.41 -13.08
C PHE A 145 7.55 -3.09 -12.58
N CYS A 146 6.77 -2.27 -11.86
CA CYS A 146 7.21 -0.96 -11.40
C CYS A 146 8.04 -1.00 -10.11
N GLU A 147 7.87 -2.02 -9.27
CA GLU A 147 8.52 -2.12 -7.96
C GLU A 147 10.06 -1.98 -8.10
N HIS A 148 10.57 -0.84 -7.61
CA HIS A 148 11.99 -0.47 -7.68
C HIS A 148 12.61 -0.51 -9.10
N ALA A 149 11.81 -0.27 -10.13
CA ALA A 149 12.23 -0.37 -11.53
C ALA A 149 12.86 0.92 -12.07
N GLU A 150 13.93 0.77 -12.86
CA GLU A 150 14.60 1.87 -13.56
C GLU A 150 13.82 2.33 -14.81
N TYR A 151 13.06 1.42 -15.44
CA TYR A 151 12.30 1.68 -16.67
C TYR A 151 10.85 2.10 -16.42
N LYS A 152 10.47 2.41 -15.17
CA LYS A 152 9.08 2.72 -14.78
C LYS A 152 8.41 3.83 -15.62
N HIS A 153 9.19 4.76 -16.18
CA HIS A 153 8.69 5.86 -17.01
C HIS A 153 8.09 5.42 -18.36
N VAL A 154 8.27 4.16 -18.80
CA VAL A 154 7.51 3.62 -19.95
C VAL A 154 6.00 3.57 -19.70
N MET A 155 5.56 3.70 -18.44
CA MET A 155 4.16 3.85 -18.04
C MET A 155 3.50 5.15 -18.51
N LEU A 156 4.29 6.11 -18.99
CA LEU A 156 3.84 7.42 -19.44
C LEU A 156 3.69 7.45 -20.97
N SER A 157 2.86 8.37 -21.47
CA SER A 157 2.94 8.75 -22.88
C SER A 157 4.16 9.63 -23.14
N TRP A 158 4.55 9.79 -24.40
CA TRP A 158 5.68 10.68 -24.75
C TRP A 158 5.46 12.14 -24.29
N SER A 159 4.24 12.65 -24.41
CA SER A 159 3.90 14.01 -23.95
C SER A 159 4.01 14.16 -22.44
N GLU A 160 3.59 13.13 -21.69
CA GLU A 160 3.67 13.09 -20.24
C GLU A 160 5.10 12.96 -19.73
N TYR A 161 5.91 12.14 -20.39
CA TYR A 161 7.33 12.05 -20.10
C TYR A 161 8.07 13.35 -20.40
N SER A 162 7.71 14.03 -21.48
CA SER A 162 8.26 15.36 -21.81
C SER A 162 7.85 16.43 -20.79
N GLU A 163 6.63 16.37 -20.25
CA GLU A 163 6.18 17.19 -19.10
C GLU A 163 7.05 16.92 -17.87
N LEU A 164 7.25 15.64 -17.53
CA LEU A 164 8.06 15.22 -16.40
C LEU A 164 9.52 15.68 -16.54
N LYS A 165 10.14 15.47 -17.71
CA LYS A 165 11.54 15.85 -17.98
C LYS A 165 11.80 17.34 -17.87
N ARG A 166 10.87 18.18 -18.35
CA ARG A 166 10.99 19.63 -18.15
C ARG A 166 11.05 20.02 -16.67
N ASN A 167 10.30 19.31 -15.84
CA ASN A 167 10.30 19.52 -14.39
C ASN A 167 11.53 18.93 -13.67
N GLU A 168 12.18 17.91 -14.23
CA GLU A 168 13.46 17.37 -13.73
C GLU A 168 14.64 18.29 -14.08
N LEU A 169 14.69 18.78 -15.32
CA LEU A 169 15.72 19.71 -15.80
C LEU A 169 15.73 21.00 -14.99
N ALA A 170 14.55 21.54 -14.65
CA ALA A 170 14.41 22.69 -13.77
C ALA A 170 14.98 22.46 -12.35
N ARG A 171 15.30 21.21 -11.99
CA ARG A 171 15.82 20.79 -10.68
C ARG A 171 17.20 20.16 -10.74
N ALA A 172 17.89 20.25 -11.88
CA ALA A 172 19.21 19.67 -12.13
C ALA A 172 19.29 18.15 -11.80
N VAL A 173 18.19 17.42 -12.01
CA VAL A 173 18.17 15.95 -11.86
C VAL A 173 18.43 15.32 -13.22
N GLU A 174 19.58 14.65 -13.37
CA GLU A 174 19.87 13.83 -14.56
C GLU A 174 19.20 12.45 -14.42
N SER A 175 18.42 12.09 -15.43
CA SER A 175 17.71 10.81 -15.49
C SER A 175 17.83 10.27 -16.91
N PRO A 176 18.07 8.95 -17.11
CA PRO A 176 18.30 8.35 -18.42
C PRO A 176 17.22 8.72 -19.44
N SER A 177 17.62 8.97 -20.68
CA SER A 177 16.66 9.17 -21.77
C SER A 177 16.03 7.84 -22.14
N LEU A 178 14.72 7.84 -22.40
CA LEU A 178 13.98 6.66 -22.85
C LEU A 178 13.68 6.82 -24.34
N ASP A 179 13.74 5.71 -25.06
CA ASP A 179 13.28 5.67 -26.44
C ASP A 179 11.75 5.85 -26.49
N ARG A 180 11.31 6.83 -27.28
CA ARG A 180 9.91 7.11 -27.57
C ARG A 180 9.17 5.86 -28.05
N SER A 181 9.86 4.98 -28.76
CA SER A 181 9.28 3.76 -29.32
C SER A 181 8.80 2.77 -28.24
N LEU A 182 9.33 2.85 -27.02
CA LEU A 182 8.99 1.96 -25.90
C LEU A 182 7.82 2.47 -25.04
N MET A 183 7.35 3.68 -25.30
CA MET A 183 6.37 4.38 -24.44
C MET A 183 4.93 4.16 -24.90
N CYS A 184 3.97 4.43 -24.01
CA CYS A 184 2.56 4.38 -24.38
C CYS A 184 2.22 5.38 -25.49
N THR A 185 1.33 4.97 -26.40
CA THR A 185 0.81 5.82 -27.48
C THR A 185 -0.34 6.71 -27.01
N GLY A 186 -0.61 7.78 -27.75
CA GLY A 186 -1.68 8.73 -27.42
C GLY A 186 -1.27 9.78 -26.39
N SER A 187 -2.26 10.44 -25.80
CA SER A 187 -2.03 11.55 -24.85
C SER A 187 -1.81 11.09 -23.40
N LYS A 188 -2.30 9.90 -23.04
CA LYS A 188 -2.25 9.35 -21.68
C LYS A 188 -1.58 7.98 -21.66
N GLY A 189 -0.55 7.84 -20.85
CA GLY A 189 0.05 6.56 -20.52
C GLY A 189 -0.80 5.77 -19.52
N LEU A 190 -0.38 4.53 -19.28
CA LEU A 190 -1.06 3.61 -18.39
C LEU A 190 -1.15 4.17 -16.95
N LEU A 191 -0.14 4.89 -16.47
CA LEU A 191 -0.18 5.47 -15.12
C LEU A 191 -1.34 6.47 -14.97
N THR A 192 -1.51 7.38 -15.92
CA THR A 192 -2.60 8.36 -15.89
C THR A 192 -3.96 7.67 -16.05
N LYS A 193 -4.06 6.63 -16.89
CA LYS A 193 -5.28 5.82 -17.03
C LYS A 193 -5.68 5.15 -15.71
N ILE A 194 -4.72 4.55 -14.99
CA ILE A 194 -4.93 3.95 -13.65
C ILE A 194 -5.43 5.00 -12.66
N VAL A 195 -4.81 6.20 -12.63
CA VAL A 195 -5.24 7.31 -11.76
C VAL A 195 -6.68 7.74 -12.07
N GLU A 196 -7.05 7.83 -13.35
CA GLU A 196 -8.41 8.21 -13.76
C GLU A 196 -9.47 7.18 -13.38
N VAL A 197 -9.15 5.89 -13.46
CA VAL A 197 -10.01 4.82 -12.97
C VAL A 197 -10.15 4.92 -11.45
N LEU A 198 -9.05 5.05 -10.70
CA LEU A 198 -9.08 5.14 -9.23
C LEU A 198 -9.93 6.31 -8.72
N LYS A 199 -9.98 7.43 -9.44
CA LYS A 199 -10.84 8.58 -9.11
C LYS A 199 -12.33 8.26 -9.17
N LYS A 200 -12.73 7.41 -10.10
CA LYS A 200 -14.13 7.07 -10.38
C LYS A 200 -14.56 5.80 -9.64
N GLU A 201 -13.60 4.97 -9.24
CA GLU A 201 -13.84 3.69 -8.56
C GLU A 201 -14.55 3.86 -7.21
N ALA A 202 -15.50 2.96 -6.92
CA ALA A 202 -16.32 3.01 -5.72
C ALA A 202 -15.47 2.80 -4.44
N GLY A 203 -15.85 3.45 -3.34
CA GLY A 203 -15.16 3.37 -2.03
C GLY A 203 -14.97 1.96 -1.48
N SER A 204 -15.90 1.05 -1.78
CA SER A 204 -15.95 -0.35 -1.32
C SER A 204 -15.35 -1.36 -2.30
N SER A 205 -14.85 -0.90 -3.44
CA SER A 205 -14.34 -1.78 -4.50
C SER A 205 -12.96 -2.30 -4.16
N THR A 206 -12.75 -3.61 -4.36
CA THR A 206 -11.45 -4.26 -4.16
C THR A 206 -10.40 -3.71 -5.13
N PHE A 207 -10.82 -3.17 -6.28
CA PHE A 207 -9.91 -2.54 -7.24
C PHE A 207 -9.22 -1.31 -6.68
N ARG A 208 -9.78 -0.61 -5.69
CA ARG A 208 -9.09 0.54 -5.07
C ARG A 208 -7.75 0.14 -4.47
N PHE A 209 -7.70 -1.03 -3.83
CA PHE A 209 -6.49 -1.57 -3.25
C PHE A 209 -5.43 -1.81 -4.34
N TRP A 210 -5.78 -2.55 -5.39
CA TRP A 210 -4.86 -2.89 -6.48
C TRP A 210 -4.41 -1.68 -7.31
N LEU A 211 -5.32 -0.76 -7.61
CA LEU A 211 -4.99 0.49 -8.32
C LEU A 211 -4.04 1.36 -7.50
N SER A 212 -4.27 1.46 -6.18
CA SER A 212 -3.39 2.23 -5.29
C SER A 212 -2.00 1.61 -5.20
N ARG A 213 -1.91 0.28 -5.04
CA ARG A 213 -0.63 -0.45 -5.04
C ARG A 213 0.13 -0.29 -6.36
N ALA A 214 -0.56 -0.34 -7.50
CA ALA A 214 0.09 -0.13 -8.80
C ALA A 214 0.73 1.26 -8.89
N ILE A 215 0.04 2.32 -8.46
CA ILE A 215 0.60 3.68 -8.46
C ILE A 215 1.72 3.82 -7.41
N GLU A 216 1.53 3.26 -6.24
CA GLU A 216 2.53 3.25 -5.16
C GLU A 216 3.85 2.62 -5.62
N SER A 217 3.79 1.47 -6.29
CA SER A 217 5.00 0.79 -6.81
C SER A 217 5.78 1.65 -7.82
N TYR A 218 5.10 2.46 -8.63
CA TYR A 218 5.74 3.44 -9.51
C TYR A 218 6.48 4.55 -8.72
N LEU A 219 5.97 4.90 -7.54
CA LEU A 219 6.61 5.87 -6.65
C LEU A 219 7.70 5.26 -5.76
N ARG A 220 7.89 3.94 -5.77
CA ARG A 220 9.01 3.28 -5.07
C ARG A 220 10.27 3.24 -5.96
N GLY A 221 11.45 3.18 -5.32
CA GLY A 221 12.74 3.12 -6.03
C GLY A 221 13.31 4.50 -6.38
N CYS A 222 13.81 4.65 -7.61
CA CYS A 222 14.44 5.89 -8.08
C CYS A 222 13.37 6.95 -8.41
N THR A 223 12.68 7.44 -7.39
CA THR A 223 11.60 8.42 -7.53
C THR A 223 12.09 9.82 -7.25
N SER A 224 11.84 10.72 -8.21
CA SER A 224 12.13 12.14 -8.07
C SER A 224 10.90 12.90 -7.57
N SER A 225 11.09 14.13 -7.07
CA SER A 225 9.96 15.00 -6.75
C SER A 225 9.13 15.36 -7.99
N ALA A 226 9.69 15.24 -9.20
CA ALA A 226 8.97 15.42 -10.45
C ALA A 226 7.95 14.29 -10.71
N ASP A 227 8.27 13.03 -10.36
CA ASP A 227 7.31 11.91 -10.40
C ASP A 227 6.11 12.16 -9.50
N GLN A 228 6.36 12.63 -8.27
CA GLN A 228 5.30 12.97 -7.32
C GLN A 228 4.47 14.14 -7.87
N ASP A 229 5.12 15.23 -8.27
CA ASP A 229 4.46 16.43 -8.82
C ASP A 229 3.58 16.12 -10.04
N PHE A 230 4.02 15.19 -10.89
CA PHE A 230 3.23 14.69 -12.02
C PHE A 230 1.89 14.09 -11.55
N LEU A 231 1.90 13.30 -10.48
CA LEU A 231 0.67 12.72 -9.90
C LEU A 231 -0.13 13.75 -9.09
N LEU A 232 0.54 14.71 -8.44
CA LEU A 232 -0.10 15.83 -7.74
C LEU A 232 -0.91 16.70 -8.72
N SER A 233 -0.35 17.03 -9.90
CA SER A 233 -1.04 17.81 -10.93
C SER A 233 -2.26 17.08 -11.49
N ARG A 234 -2.25 15.75 -11.43
CA ARG A 234 -3.39 14.88 -11.75
C ARG A 234 -4.34 14.70 -10.57
N GLY A 235 -4.19 15.45 -9.47
CA GLY A 235 -5.13 15.47 -8.36
C GLY A 235 -5.16 14.19 -7.52
N LEU A 236 -4.13 13.33 -7.61
CA LEU A 236 -4.11 12.06 -6.89
C LEU A 236 -4.06 12.27 -5.37
N LEU A 237 -3.27 13.22 -4.88
CA LEU A 237 -3.20 13.52 -3.45
C LEU A 237 -4.55 13.99 -2.89
N GLN A 238 -5.27 14.83 -3.65
CA GLN A 238 -6.62 15.28 -3.30
C GLN A 238 -7.59 14.10 -3.17
N LEU A 239 -7.48 13.11 -4.05
CA LEU A 239 -8.29 11.91 -4.00
C LEU A 239 -7.95 11.05 -2.78
N VAL A 240 -6.68 10.69 -2.59
CA VAL A 240 -6.25 9.75 -1.55
C VAL A 240 -6.49 10.33 -0.15
N ALA A 241 -5.93 11.53 0.12
CA ALA A 241 -6.12 12.18 1.42
C ALA A 241 -7.57 12.61 1.63
N GLY A 242 -8.24 13.09 0.58
CA GLY A 242 -9.66 13.47 0.62
C GLY A 242 -10.56 12.31 0.99
N ASN A 243 -10.35 11.11 0.44
CA ASN A 243 -11.13 9.93 0.79
C ASN A 243 -10.94 9.52 2.26
N LEU A 244 -9.71 9.56 2.77
CA LEU A 244 -9.42 9.26 4.18
C LEU A 244 -10.19 10.19 5.12
N VAL A 245 -10.22 11.50 4.84
CA VAL A 245 -10.85 12.48 5.74
C VAL A 245 -12.32 12.74 5.46
N ASN A 246 -12.83 12.49 4.25
CA ASN A 246 -14.23 12.76 3.92
C ASN A 246 -15.11 11.51 3.97
N CYS A 247 -14.57 10.32 3.67
CA CYS A 247 -15.33 9.08 3.64
C CYS A 247 -15.12 8.27 4.94
N ASN A 248 -15.96 7.25 5.16
CA ASN A 248 -15.75 6.26 6.20
C ASN A 248 -15.25 4.97 5.53
N VAL A 249 -13.92 4.84 5.40
CA VAL A 249 -13.29 3.67 4.78
C VAL A 249 -13.32 2.52 5.80
N ARG A 250 -14.06 1.46 5.48
CA ARG A 250 -14.24 0.31 6.38
C ARG A 250 -13.30 -0.86 6.09
N GLN A 251 -12.83 -0.99 4.86
CA GLN A 251 -11.96 -2.09 4.43
C GLN A 251 -10.51 -1.78 4.83
N LYS A 252 -9.89 -2.69 5.57
CA LYS A 252 -8.55 -2.52 6.15
C LYS A 252 -7.49 -2.41 5.05
N GLU A 253 -7.60 -3.23 4.02
CA GLU A 253 -6.67 -3.31 2.88
C GLU A 253 -6.67 -2.00 2.07
N VAL A 254 -7.87 -1.44 1.83
CA VAL A 254 -8.02 -0.14 1.17
C VAL A 254 -7.42 0.98 2.02
N LEU A 255 -7.56 0.90 3.34
CA LEU A 255 -6.98 1.88 4.25
C LEU A 255 -5.45 1.83 4.25
N GLN A 256 -4.87 0.63 4.37
CA GLN A 256 -3.43 0.39 4.32
C GLN A 256 -2.83 0.91 3.01
N SER A 257 -3.37 0.48 1.87
CA SER A 257 -2.90 0.94 0.55
C SER A 257 -3.06 2.45 0.34
N SER A 258 -4.08 3.07 0.95
CA SER A 258 -4.24 4.53 0.93
C SER A 258 -3.14 5.23 1.73
N PHE A 259 -2.75 4.70 2.90
CA PHE A 259 -1.66 5.25 3.70
C PHE A 259 -0.30 5.02 3.05
N ASP A 260 -0.05 3.84 2.49
CA ASP A 260 1.18 3.54 1.75
C ASP A 260 1.36 4.52 0.58
N LEU A 261 0.33 4.67 -0.26
CA LEU A 261 0.35 5.60 -1.39
C LEU A 261 0.46 7.06 -0.93
N LEU A 262 -0.25 7.45 0.14
CA LEU A 262 -0.15 8.80 0.71
C LEU A 262 1.28 9.08 1.19
N GLY A 263 1.93 8.12 1.85
CA GLY A 263 3.32 8.19 2.26
C GLY A 263 4.25 8.46 1.10
N GLU A 264 4.19 7.64 0.05
CA GLU A 264 5.05 7.80 -1.13
C GLU A 264 4.78 9.11 -1.89
N LEU A 265 3.55 9.61 -1.90
CA LEU A 265 3.21 10.89 -2.54
C LEU A 265 3.82 12.11 -1.84
N VAL A 266 3.88 12.11 -0.49
CA VAL A 266 4.31 13.29 0.27
C VAL A 266 5.78 13.23 0.69
N LYS A 267 6.36 12.04 0.78
CA LYS A 267 7.70 11.81 1.33
C LYS A 267 8.74 12.72 0.64
N PHE A 268 9.41 13.54 1.45
CA PHE A 268 10.43 14.53 1.06
C PHE A 268 9.96 15.64 0.10
N ASN A 269 8.66 15.85 -0.10
CA ASN A 269 8.14 16.83 -1.07
C ASN A 269 7.35 17.96 -0.39
N LEU A 270 7.99 19.14 -0.29
CA LEU A 270 7.38 20.34 0.31
C LEU A 270 6.08 20.77 -0.38
N ARG A 271 6.00 20.66 -1.71
CA ARG A 271 4.79 21.00 -2.48
C ARG A 271 3.64 20.06 -2.15
N ALA A 272 3.94 18.77 -2.00
CA ALA A 272 2.95 17.77 -1.58
C ALA A 272 2.40 18.08 -0.19
N PHE A 273 3.26 18.44 0.78
CA PHE A 273 2.81 18.85 2.11
C PHE A 273 1.95 20.12 2.09
N ARG A 274 2.32 21.13 1.29
CA ARG A 274 1.48 22.32 1.08
C ARG A 274 0.10 21.99 0.52
N GLN A 275 0.00 21.03 -0.40
CA GLN A 275 -1.28 20.58 -0.92
C GLN A 275 -2.05 19.72 0.10
N LEU A 276 -1.36 18.90 0.89
CA LEU A 276 -1.97 18.12 1.97
C LEU A 276 -2.59 19.04 3.04
N ASP A 277 -1.89 20.10 3.46
CA ASP A 277 -2.41 21.05 4.44
C ASP A 277 -3.64 21.82 3.90
N LYS A 278 -3.69 22.10 2.59
CA LYS A 278 -4.90 22.64 1.94
C LYS A 278 -6.08 21.66 1.97
N ILE A 279 -5.82 20.36 1.83
CA ILE A 279 -6.86 19.31 1.96
C ILE A 279 -7.37 19.24 3.40
N LEU A 280 -6.45 19.33 4.36
CA LEU A 280 -6.69 19.37 5.81
C LEU A 280 -7.06 20.78 6.30
N SER A 281 -7.87 21.50 5.53
CA SER A 281 -8.22 22.89 5.80
C SER A 281 -9.02 23.15 7.09
N THR A 282 -9.58 22.11 7.71
CA THR A 282 -10.38 22.22 8.92
C THR A 282 -9.84 21.36 10.05
N GLU A 283 -10.02 21.82 11.30
CA GLU A 283 -9.65 21.05 12.50
C GLU A 283 -10.32 19.68 12.56
N ALA A 284 -11.54 19.55 12.03
CA ALA A 284 -12.22 18.26 11.95
C ALA A 284 -11.47 17.27 11.05
N LYS A 285 -11.00 17.70 9.86
CA LYS A 285 -10.24 16.86 8.93
C LYS A 285 -8.87 16.49 9.49
N LYS A 286 -8.18 17.48 10.07
CA LYS A 286 -6.90 17.30 10.77
C LYS A 286 -6.99 16.23 11.86
N ARG A 287 -7.96 16.36 12.78
CA ARG A 287 -8.21 15.37 13.83
C ARG A 287 -8.58 14.01 13.28
N LYS A 288 -9.44 13.96 12.26
CA LYS A 288 -9.87 12.69 11.65
C LYS A 288 -8.69 11.93 11.03
N LEU A 289 -7.77 12.62 10.33
CA LEU A 289 -6.57 11.98 9.79
C LEU A 289 -5.73 11.36 10.93
N LEU A 290 -5.43 12.14 11.98
CA LEU A 290 -4.63 11.64 13.10
C LEU A 290 -5.33 10.51 13.87
N GLN A 291 -6.66 10.56 14.01
CA GLN A 291 -7.45 9.47 14.60
C GLN A 291 -7.32 8.19 13.78
N LEU A 292 -7.42 8.26 12.45
CA LEU A 292 -7.24 7.10 11.57
C LEU A 292 -5.82 6.54 11.68
N VAL A 293 -4.78 7.39 11.62
CA VAL A 293 -3.38 6.97 11.79
C VAL A 293 -3.18 6.27 13.14
N ASN A 294 -3.75 6.83 14.22
CA ASN A 294 -3.59 6.25 15.56
C ASN A 294 -4.42 4.99 15.80
N GLY A 295 -5.57 4.84 15.12
CA GLY A 295 -6.46 3.69 15.25
C GLY A 295 -5.99 2.49 14.42
N PHE A 296 -5.32 2.75 13.29
CA PHE A 296 -4.82 1.74 12.35
C PHE A 296 -3.30 1.86 12.21
N LEU A 297 -2.59 1.84 13.35
CA LEU A 297 -1.17 2.18 13.36
C LEU A 297 -0.29 1.14 12.66
N VAL A 298 -0.66 -0.14 12.67
CA VAL A 298 0.04 -1.18 11.88
C VAL A 298 -0.07 -0.86 10.39
N ASP A 299 -1.26 -0.50 9.91
CA ASP A 299 -1.51 -0.22 8.49
C ASP A 299 -0.97 1.13 8.03
N SER A 300 -0.89 2.11 8.94
CA SER A 300 -0.42 3.47 8.64
C SER A 300 1.05 3.72 8.99
N ASN A 301 1.78 2.71 9.45
CA ASN A 301 3.16 2.87 9.93
C ASN A 301 4.10 3.40 8.83
N MET A 302 3.88 3.02 7.57
CA MET A 302 4.66 3.52 6.42
C MET A 302 4.44 5.01 6.17
N PHE A 303 3.20 5.49 6.37
CA PHE A 303 2.88 6.92 6.33
C PHE A 303 3.56 7.65 7.49
N VAL A 304 3.48 7.12 8.72
CA VAL A 304 4.17 7.70 9.89
C VAL A 304 5.68 7.81 9.65
N ARG A 305 6.30 6.74 9.11
CA ARG A 305 7.73 6.76 8.75
C ARG A 305 8.03 7.86 7.74
N SER A 306 7.21 7.97 6.69
CA SER A 306 7.34 9.01 5.66
C SER A 306 7.24 10.42 6.24
N LEU A 307 6.35 10.63 7.22
CA LEU A 307 6.22 11.91 7.93
C LEU A 307 7.48 12.23 8.75
N VAL A 308 7.98 11.28 9.55
CA VAL A 308 9.20 11.47 10.37
C VAL A 308 10.40 11.79 9.49
N LEU A 309 10.62 11.00 8.44
CA LEU A 309 11.71 11.19 7.50
C LEU A 309 11.64 12.56 6.81
N SER A 310 10.44 12.95 6.37
CA SER A 310 10.25 14.25 5.71
C SER A 310 10.44 15.41 6.67
N GLN A 311 9.96 15.30 7.91
CA GLN A 311 10.14 16.32 8.94
C GLN A 311 11.62 16.55 9.21
N GLU A 312 12.40 15.48 9.40
CA GLU A 312 13.85 15.59 9.65
C GLU A 312 14.60 16.14 8.45
N HIS A 313 14.26 15.69 7.23
CA HIS A 313 14.91 16.16 6.01
C HIS A 313 14.65 17.65 5.75
N LEU A 314 13.40 18.09 5.91
CA LEU A 314 13.02 19.49 5.66
C LEU A 314 13.52 20.40 6.78
N SER A 315 13.52 19.96 8.04
CA SER A 315 14.11 20.72 9.17
C SER A 315 15.62 20.93 9.01
N ALA A 316 16.32 19.96 8.43
CA ALA A 316 17.76 20.02 8.19
C ALA A 316 18.14 20.69 6.85
N SER A 317 17.17 21.20 6.09
CA SER A 317 17.40 21.85 4.81
C SER A 317 18.02 23.24 4.98
N ASP A 318 18.91 23.62 4.06
CA ASP A 318 19.45 24.99 3.98
C ASP A 318 18.39 26.00 3.49
N ASP A 319 17.31 25.52 2.86
CA ASP A 319 16.16 26.33 2.47
C ASP A 319 15.37 26.75 3.72
N TYR A 320 15.49 28.03 4.10
CA TYR A 320 14.81 28.63 5.23
C TYR A 320 13.29 28.44 5.17
N GLU A 321 12.68 28.62 3.99
CA GLU A 321 11.22 28.48 3.81
C GLU A 321 10.77 27.04 4.02
N ALA A 322 11.54 26.07 3.54
CA ALA A 322 11.25 24.65 3.74
C ALA A 322 11.33 24.26 5.23
N ARG A 323 12.37 24.74 5.92
CA ARG A 323 12.58 24.49 7.35
C ARG A 323 11.49 25.13 8.20
N GLU A 324 11.21 26.42 7.99
CA GLU A 324 10.16 27.13 8.73
C GLU A 324 8.80 26.47 8.52
N TYR A 325 8.48 26.11 7.27
CA TYR A 325 7.22 25.44 6.95
C TYR A 325 7.08 24.09 7.67
N ALA A 326 8.14 23.27 7.67
CA ALA A 326 8.12 21.95 8.30
C ALA A 326 8.02 22.03 9.84
N GLU A 327 8.63 23.04 10.45
CA GLU A 327 8.67 23.19 11.91
C GLU A 327 7.44 23.88 12.46
N ARG A 328 6.89 24.86 11.75
CA ARG A 328 5.88 25.79 12.30
C ARG A 328 4.57 25.86 11.54
N SER A 329 4.57 25.63 10.23
CA SER A 329 3.36 25.87 9.40
C SER A 329 2.58 24.61 9.10
N SER A 330 3.26 23.49 8.82
CA SER A 330 2.60 22.26 8.41
C SER A 330 2.02 21.51 9.59
N TYR A 331 0.72 21.22 9.54
CA TYR A 331 0.05 20.57 10.66
C TYR A 331 0.61 19.19 10.96
N VAL A 332 0.75 18.36 9.93
CA VAL A 332 1.22 16.97 10.08
C VAL A 332 2.71 16.89 10.41
N LEU A 333 3.53 17.80 9.86
CA LEU A 333 4.98 17.81 10.14
C LEU A 333 5.27 18.38 11.53
N THR A 334 4.61 19.45 11.96
CA THR A 334 4.74 19.94 13.34
C THR A 334 4.23 18.90 14.34
N HIS A 335 3.12 18.20 14.04
CA HIS A 335 2.63 17.11 14.89
C HIS A 335 3.65 15.97 15.04
N ILE A 336 4.26 15.51 13.95
CA ILE A 336 5.26 14.42 14.00
C ILE A 336 6.63 14.89 14.48
N GLY A 337 6.93 16.19 14.38
CA GLY A 337 8.16 16.81 14.87
C GLY A 337 8.19 16.92 16.41
N ASP A 338 7.01 16.98 17.05
CA ASP A 338 6.90 17.02 18.50
C ASP A 338 7.40 15.72 19.17
N GLN A 339 8.31 15.89 20.14
CA GLN A 339 8.95 14.79 20.84
C GLN A 339 7.95 13.89 21.59
N ARG A 340 6.91 14.47 22.20
CA ARG A 340 5.92 13.71 22.97
C ARG A 340 5.08 12.83 22.05
N ASN A 341 4.71 13.33 20.88
CA ASN A 341 4.00 12.57 19.86
C ASN A 341 4.85 11.42 19.32
N ARG A 342 6.14 11.64 19.02
CA ARG A 342 7.06 10.56 18.60
C ARG A 342 7.19 9.46 19.64
N ILE A 343 7.34 9.82 20.92
CA ILE A 343 7.35 8.85 22.02
C ILE A 343 6.03 8.07 22.09
N ARG A 344 4.88 8.73 21.88
CA ARG A 344 3.57 8.06 21.85
C ARG A 344 3.47 7.05 20.71
N TYR A 345 3.93 7.41 19.50
CA TYR A 345 3.98 6.48 18.37
C TYR A 345 4.92 5.31 18.66
N LEU A 346 6.12 5.57 19.19
CA LEU A 346 7.07 4.53 19.57
C LEU A 346 6.45 3.54 20.57
N LYS A 347 5.85 4.03 21.66
CA LYS A 347 5.17 3.18 22.66
C LYS A 347 4.12 2.29 22.02
N LYS A 348 3.27 2.87 21.16
CA LYS A 348 2.21 2.13 20.49
C LYS A 348 2.77 1.09 19.52
N LEU A 349 3.72 1.46 18.66
CA LEU A 349 4.36 0.54 17.70
C LEU A 349 4.98 -0.67 18.41
N VAL A 350 5.76 -0.42 19.47
CA VAL A 350 6.37 -1.48 20.27
C VAL A 350 5.32 -2.31 21.00
N SER A 351 4.19 -1.74 21.42
CA SER A 351 3.13 -2.51 22.09
C SER A 351 2.27 -3.37 21.15
N LEU A 352 2.23 -3.05 19.85
CA LEU A 352 1.38 -3.72 18.87
C LEU A 352 2.02 -4.98 18.26
N VAL A 353 3.36 -5.05 18.29
CA VAL A 353 4.13 -6.17 17.75
C VAL A 353 4.85 -6.86 18.89
N SER A 354 4.75 -8.18 18.95
CA SER A 354 5.52 -9.04 19.85
C SER A 354 6.28 -10.09 19.05
N ILE A 355 7.30 -10.73 19.66
CA ILE A 355 7.92 -11.92 19.05
C ILE A 355 6.85 -12.95 18.71
N SER A 356 5.87 -13.19 19.60
CA SER A 356 4.80 -14.15 19.32
C SER A 356 4.01 -13.80 18.05
N ASN A 357 3.76 -12.53 17.74
CA ASN A 357 3.10 -12.12 16.50
C ASN A 357 4.01 -12.33 15.27
N LEU A 358 5.33 -12.18 15.44
CA LEU A 358 6.33 -12.38 14.37
C LEU A 358 6.65 -13.86 14.11
N THR A 359 6.66 -14.67 15.17
CA THR A 359 6.98 -16.09 15.14
C THR A 359 5.75 -16.97 15.00
N GLN A 360 4.52 -16.54 15.29
CA GLN A 360 3.31 -17.34 15.00
C GLN A 360 3.08 -17.50 13.48
N GLY A 361 3.59 -16.57 12.66
CA GLY A 361 3.78 -16.79 11.22
C GLY A 361 4.83 -17.86 10.90
N GLN A 362 5.88 -18.00 11.74
CA GLN A 362 6.90 -19.06 11.62
C GLN A 362 6.48 -20.43 12.22
N GLN A 363 5.72 -20.46 13.33
CA GLN A 363 5.47 -21.64 14.15
C GLN A 363 4.23 -22.45 13.70
N ARG A 364 3.32 -21.88 12.90
CA ARG A 364 2.24 -22.65 12.23
C ARG A 364 2.78 -23.63 11.16
N ARG A 365 4.10 -23.70 10.93
CA ARG A 365 4.74 -24.53 9.89
C ARG A 365 5.94 -25.34 10.40
N LEU A 366 5.78 -26.07 11.51
CA LEU A 366 6.64 -27.24 11.77
C LEU A 366 6.33 -28.45 10.87
N ASN A 367 5.40 -28.33 9.91
CA ASN A 367 4.99 -29.45 9.04
C ASN A 367 5.10 -29.23 7.52
N ILE A 368 5.73 -28.15 7.01
CA ILE A 368 6.05 -28.06 5.57
C ILE A 368 7.40 -27.38 5.37
N VAL A 369 8.33 -28.15 4.81
CA VAL A 369 9.66 -27.74 4.32
C VAL A 369 9.50 -26.63 3.27
N TYR A 370 10.38 -25.63 3.34
CA TYR A 370 10.44 -24.36 2.57
C TYR A 370 9.63 -23.18 3.15
N THR A 371 10.36 -22.31 3.83
CA THR A 371 9.96 -20.94 4.19
C THR A 371 9.91 -20.06 2.93
N ASP A 372 8.76 -19.47 2.66
CA ASP A 372 8.61 -18.41 1.64
C ASP A 372 8.94 -17.05 2.31
N PRO A 373 9.98 -16.32 1.86
CA PRO A 373 10.29 -14.97 2.36
C PRO A 373 9.19 -13.93 2.12
N ALA A 374 8.13 -14.26 1.38
CA ALA A 374 7.04 -13.38 0.98
C ALA A 374 5.79 -13.40 1.89
N ASP A 375 5.84 -13.99 3.09
CA ASP A 375 4.68 -13.96 4.02
C ASP A 375 4.28 -12.52 4.39
N PRO A 376 3.10 -12.02 3.95
CA PRO A 376 2.69 -10.64 4.14
C PRO A 376 2.61 -10.23 5.61
N ASP A 377 2.14 -11.13 6.48
CA ASP A 377 1.93 -10.87 7.91
C ASP A 377 3.26 -10.68 8.67
N SER A 378 4.33 -11.37 8.22
CA SER A 378 5.68 -11.18 8.78
C SER A 378 6.29 -9.84 8.33
N GLN A 379 6.06 -9.43 7.08
CA GLN A 379 6.59 -8.18 6.54
C GLN A 379 5.96 -6.92 7.16
N GLU A 380 4.65 -6.92 7.41
CA GLU A 380 3.93 -5.80 8.03
C GLU A 380 4.41 -5.53 9.47
N ASN A 381 4.63 -6.60 10.23
CA ASN A 381 5.11 -6.53 11.60
C ASN A 381 6.59 -6.08 11.67
N VAL A 382 7.45 -6.55 10.75
CA VAL A 382 8.84 -6.04 10.62
C VAL A 382 8.85 -4.56 10.25
N SER A 383 7.90 -4.09 9.44
CA SER A 383 7.79 -2.68 9.08
C SER A 383 7.50 -1.79 10.31
N CYS A 384 6.67 -2.24 11.25
CA CYS A 384 6.47 -1.49 12.50
C CYS A 384 7.77 -1.34 13.30
N VAL A 385 8.59 -2.39 13.37
CA VAL A 385 9.93 -2.35 14.01
C VAL A 385 10.84 -1.37 13.28
N ASN A 386 10.86 -1.39 11.95
CA ASN A 386 11.62 -0.43 11.15
C ASN A 386 11.20 1.02 11.43
N THR A 387 9.89 1.29 11.56
CA THR A 387 9.39 2.63 11.89
C THR A 387 9.78 3.05 13.31
N ALA A 388 9.75 2.13 14.28
CA ALA A 388 10.25 2.37 15.63
C ALA A 388 11.75 2.69 15.64
N LEU A 389 12.56 1.96 14.85
CA LEU A 389 13.99 2.22 14.70
C LEU A 389 14.26 3.59 14.08
N VAL A 390 13.49 4.04 13.08
CA VAL A 390 13.63 5.41 12.53
C VAL A 390 13.44 6.46 13.62
N LEU A 391 12.42 6.32 14.47
CA LEU A 391 12.18 7.23 15.59
C LEU A 391 13.39 7.27 16.55
N LEU A 392 13.94 6.10 16.88
CA LEU A 392 15.11 5.97 17.78
C LEU A 392 16.39 6.52 17.14
N ILE A 393 16.61 6.29 15.85
CA ILE A 393 17.76 6.83 15.09
C ILE A 393 17.77 8.35 15.16
N PHE A 394 16.62 9.00 14.92
CA PHE A 394 16.55 10.46 15.02
C PHE A 394 16.57 10.96 16.47
N ALA A 395 16.02 10.20 17.42
CA ALA A 395 16.19 10.53 18.85
C ALA A 395 17.68 10.53 19.24
N GLN A 396 18.47 9.58 18.77
CA GLN A 396 19.92 9.57 19.00
C GLN A 396 20.63 10.75 18.35
N GLN A 397 20.30 11.07 17.10
CA GLN A 397 20.89 12.23 16.43
C GLN A 397 20.63 13.55 17.16
N ARG A 398 19.50 13.65 17.86
CA ARG A 398 19.14 14.82 18.67
C ARG A 398 19.64 14.74 20.12
N GLY A 399 20.38 13.70 20.51
CA GLY A 399 20.82 13.50 21.89
C GLY A 399 19.68 13.17 22.87
N GLN A 400 18.55 12.68 22.38
CA GLN A 400 17.32 12.44 23.14
C GLN A 400 17.01 10.94 23.37
N LEU A 401 17.87 10.03 22.91
CA LEU A 401 17.59 8.58 22.95
C LEU A 401 17.26 8.07 24.36
N VAL A 402 18.04 8.48 25.36
CA VAL A 402 17.83 8.11 26.77
C VAL A 402 16.44 8.53 27.26
N THR A 403 15.96 9.71 26.87
CA THR A 403 14.60 10.19 27.20
C THR A 403 13.52 9.30 26.59
N TYR A 404 13.72 8.81 25.36
CA TYR A 404 12.79 7.89 24.71
C TYR A 404 12.77 6.53 25.43
N LEU A 405 13.94 5.99 25.79
CA LEU A 405 14.06 4.72 26.51
C LEU A 405 13.46 4.81 27.92
N HIS A 406 13.68 5.92 28.65
CA HIS A 406 13.03 6.16 29.93
C HIS A 406 11.51 6.19 29.79
N ALA A 407 10.98 6.82 28.75
CA ALA A 407 9.54 6.87 28.54
C ALA A 407 8.94 5.45 28.35
N LEU A 408 9.68 4.51 27.74
CA LEU A 408 9.27 3.12 27.56
C LEU A 408 9.28 2.28 28.85
N ARG A 409 9.90 2.75 29.95
CA ARG A 409 9.88 2.04 31.25
C ARG A 409 8.50 1.99 31.90
N GLY A 410 7.56 2.85 31.50
CA GLY A 410 6.21 2.89 32.06
C GLY A 410 5.38 1.64 31.73
N PRO A 411 4.34 1.32 32.53
CA PRO A 411 3.46 0.18 32.26
C PRO A 411 2.83 0.29 30.86
N SER A 412 2.70 -0.86 30.18
CA SER A 412 2.08 -0.92 28.86
C SER A 412 0.69 -0.25 28.89
N PRO A 413 0.35 0.63 27.94
CA PRO A 413 -0.97 1.28 27.91
C PRO A 413 -2.14 0.30 27.81
N SER A 414 -1.90 -0.97 27.44
CA SER A 414 -2.92 -2.03 27.43
C SER A 414 -3.36 -2.49 28.84
N GLY A 415 -2.60 -2.20 29.90
CA GLY A 415 -2.96 -2.54 31.28
C GLY A 415 -3.97 -1.59 31.92
N ALA A 416 -3.90 -0.29 31.59
CA ALA A 416 -4.75 0.73 32.21
C ALA A 416 -6.20 0.74 31.67
N ALA A 417 -6.41 0.28 30.43
CA ALA A 417 -7.74 0.22 29.83
C ALA A 417 -8.63 -0.90 30.40
N LYS A 418 -8.05 -1.93 31.04
CA LYS A 418 -8.83 -3.05 31.61
C LYS A 418 -9.42 -2.76 32.99
N ALA A 419 -8.85 -1.83 33.77
CA ALA A 419 -9.34 -1.51 35.11
C ALA A 419 -10.58 -0.60 35.11
N ALA A 420 -10.86 0.10 34.00
CA ALA A 420 -11.98 1.03 33.90
C ALA A 420 -13.28 0.39 33.36
N CYS A 421 -13.23 -0.83 32.82
CA CYS A 421 -14.37 -1.45 32.14
C CYS A 421 -15.14 -2.50 32.97
N THR A 422 -14.73 -2.77 34.22
CA THR A 422 -15.40 -3.75 35.09
C THR A 422 -16.49 -3.16 36.00
N ALA A 423 -16.82 -1.88 35.87
CA ALA A 423 -17.84 -1.23 36.72
C ALA A 423 -19.18 -0.92 36.02
N GLY A 424 -19.42 -1.38 34.78
CA GLY A 424 -20.72 -1.14 34.16
C GLY A 424 -20.94 -1.86 32.84
N ALA A 425 -21.59 -3.03 32.89
CA ALA A 425 -22.60 -3.47 31.93
C ALA A 425 -22.90 -4.97 32.14
N ALA A 426 -23.99 -5.25 32.84
CA ALA A 426 -24.75 -6.47 32.62
C ALA A 426 -25.68 -6.22 31.42
N ALA A 427 -25.48 -6.94 30.30
CA ALA A 427 -26.55 -7.47 29.42
C ALA A 427 -26.02 -8.01 28.07
N SER A 428 -26.61 -9.15 27.72
CA SER A 428 -26.65 -9.83 26.41
C SER A 428 -25.42 -10.66 25.99
N ALA A 429 -25.64 -11.97 26.05
CA ALA A 429 -24.81 -13.02 25.49
C ALA A 429 -25.30 -13.39 24.08
N ALA A 430 -24.37 -13.60 23.14
CA ALA A 430 -24.34 -14.69 22.16
C ALA A 430 -23.46 -14.32 20.94
N ALA A 431 -22.23 -14.84 20.90
CA ALA A 431 -21.51 -15.31 19.70
C ALA A 431 -20.17 -15.89 20.14
N GLY A 432 -20.01 -17.20 19.97
CA GLY A 432 -18.90 -17.98 20.51
C GLY A 432 -17.62 -17.94 19.66
N SER A 433 -16.51 -18.05 20.41
CA SER A 433 -15.31 -18.85 20.15
C SER A 433 -14.41 -18.55 18.95
N ALA A 434 -13.78 -17.38 18.94
CA ALA A 434 -12.46 -17.19 18.29
C ALA A 434 -11.51 -16.21 19.01
N ALA A 435 -11.87 -15.70 20.20
CA ALA A 435 -11.12 -14.64 20.90
C ALA A 435 -10.34 -15.11 22.14
N ALA A 436 -10.39 -16.40 22.50
CA ALA A 436 -9.80 -16.91 23.73
C ALA A 436 -8.32 -17.35 23.61
N ALA A 437 -7.72 -17.33 22.42
CA ALA A 437 -6.36 -17.82 22.19
C ALA A 437 -5.25 -16.74 22.19
N ALA A 438 -5.57 -15.48 22.55
CA ALA A 438 -4.61 -14.38 22.65
C ALA A 438 -4.31 -13.96 24.11
N ALA A 439 -4.71 -14.79 25.09
CA ALA A 439 -4.68 -14.45 26.52
C ALA A 439 -3.44 -14.95 27.28
N THR A 440 -2.30 -15.11 26.60
CA THR A 440 -1.00 -15.44 27.21
C THR A 440 0.14 -14.61 26.61
N ALA A 441 -0.07 -13.30 26.43
CA ALA A 441 1.04 -12.39 26.20
C ALA A 441 1.80 -12.20 27.52
N SER A 442 3.06 -12.64 27.56
CA SER A 442 3.97 -12.50 28.68
C SER A 442 3.96 -11.07 29.23
N SER A 443 3.93 -10.97 30.55
CA SER A 443 4.01 -9.75 31.35
C SER A 443 5.42 -9.12 31.29
N GLY A 444 5.95 -8.88 30.09
CA GLY A 444 7.22 -8.20 29.86
C GLY A 444 7.05 -6.68 29.79
N SER A 445 8.06 -5.92 30.22
CA SER A 445 8.10 -4.47 30.00
C SER A 445 8.18 -4.16 28.49
N LEU A 446 7.74 -2.96 28.06
CA LEU A 446 7.89 -2.56 26.64
C LEU A 446 9.35 -2.58 26.17
N LEU A 447 10.29 -2.39 27.10
CA LEU A 447 11.73 -2.45 26.84
C LEU A 447 12.21 -3.88 26.62
N GLN A 448 11.68 -4.85 27.37
CA GLN A 448 11.93 -6.27 27.12
C GLN A 448 11.41 -6.67 25.73
N ASN A 449 10.18 -6.27 25.42
CA ASN A 449 9.62 -6.55 24.10
C ASN A 449 10.44 -5.87 22.98
N LEU A 450 10.88 -4.63 23.17
CA LEU A 450 11.76 -3.97 22.19
C LEU A 450 13.08 -4.74 22.01
N LEU A 451 13.74 -5.18 23.08
CA LEU A 451 14.98 -5.95 23.02
C LEU A 451 14.80 -7.24 22.19
N GLU A 452 13.74 -7.98 22.48
CA GLU A 452 13.31 -9.16 21.74
C GLU A 452 13.06 -8.89 20.24
N LEU A 453 12.32 -7.82 19.92
CA LEU A 453 12.07 -7.40 18.54
C LEU A 453 13.37 -7.02 17.81
N LEU A 454 14.35 -6.44 18.50
CA LEU A 454 15.63 -6.05 17.89
C LEU A 454 16.53 -7.26 17.63
N HIS A 455 16.53 -8.28 18.49
CA HIS A 455 17.20 -9.55 18.18
C HIS A 455 16.58 -10.22 16.95
N PHE A 456 15.25 -10.28 16.87
CA PHE A 456 14.57 -10.74 15.67
C PHE A 456 14.93 -9.89 14.44
N TRP A 457 15.03 -8.57 14.58
CA TRP A 457 15.46 -7.68 13.50
C TRP A 457 16.88 -8.00 13.01
N GLN A 458 17.82 -8.30 13.92
CA GLN A 458 19.18 -8.72 13.57
C GLN A 458 19.17 -10.03 12.79
N GLU A 459 18.42 -11.04 13.24
CA GLU A 459 18.24 -12.29 12.48
C GLU A 459 17.57 -12.03 11.13
N HIS A 460 16.61 -11.11 11.09
CA HIS A 460 15.91 -10.78 9.87
C HIS A 460 16.83 -10.07 8.87
N TYR A 461 17.65 -9.08 9.24
CA TYR A 461 18.39 -8.28 8.26
C TYR A 461 19.88 -8.57 8.16
N LEU A 462 20.50 -9.20 9.17
CA LEU A 462 21.94 -9.46 9.21
C LEU A 462 22.32 -10.90 8.81
N HIS A 463 21.33 -11.77 8.59
CA HIS A 463 21.57 -13.12 8.06
C HIS A 463 21.86 -13.08 6.55
N LYS A 464 22.68 -14.03 6.06
CA LYS A 464 23.32 -14.02 4.73
C LYS A 464 22.36 -13.66 3.57
N ASP A 465 22.86 -12.84 2.65
CA ASP A 465 22.30 -12.52 1.32
C ASP A 465 20.97 -11.74 1.27
N LYS A 466 20.55 -11.06 2.35
CA LYS A 466 19.37 -10.19 2.30
C LYS A 466 19.65 -8.79 1.74
N ASP A 467 18.88 -8.44 0.71
CA ASP A 467 18.92 -7.12 0.08
C ASP A 467 18.27 -6.07 0.99
N CYS A 468 19.10 -5.30 1.69
CA CYS A 468 18.68 -4.18 2.55
C CYS A 468 18.53 -2.86 1.78
N SER A 469 18.80 -2.85 0.47
CA SER A 469 18.82 -1.61 -0.32
C SER A 469 17.47 -0.93 -0.39
N ALA A 470 16.37 -1.67 -0.27
CA ALA A 470 15.03 -1.10 -0.19
C ALA A 470 14.85 -0.23 1.07
N LEU A 471 15.40 -0.66 2.21
CA LEU A 471 15.34 0.09 3.46
C LEU A 471 16.17 1.38 3.36
N GLU A 472 17.37 1.30 2.77
CA GLU A 472 18.23 2.46 2.55
C GLU A 472 17.60 3.47 1.58
N LYS A 473 17.13 3.00 0.41
CA LYS A 473 16.54 3.87 -0.62
C LYS A 473 15.27 4.55 -0.13
N SER A 474 14.41 3.81 0.59
CA SER A 474 13.14 4.36 1.08
C SER A 474 13.33 5.37 2.22
N SER A 475 14.39 5.23 3.03
CA SER A 475 14.66 6.09 4.19
C SER A 475 15.71 7.18 3.95
N ARG A 476 16.58 7.03 2.94
CA ARG A 476 17.84 7.80 2.79
C ARG A 476 18.77 7.69 4.00
N ILE A 477 18.63 6.65 4.80
CA ILE A 477 19.52 6.33 5.93
C ILE A 477 20.34 5.11 5.52
N GLY A 478 21.67 5.27 5.43
CA GLY A 478 22.57 4.15 5.13
C GLY A 478 22.44 3.03 6.16
N PHE A 479 22.46 1.79 5.70
CA PHE A 479 22.19 0.59 6.49
C PHE A 479 23.16 0.45 7.68
N HIS A 480 24.38 0.95 7.53
CA HIS A 480 25.36 1.02 8.63
C HIS A 480 24.80 1.75 9.87
N ARG A 481 23.95 2.78 9.70
CA ARG A 481 23.33 3.52 10.81
C ARG A 481 22.24 2.71 11.49
N TRP A 482 21.47 1.94 10.73
CA TRP A 482 20.49 1.00 11.28
C TRP A 482 21.19 -0.06 12.12
N LYS A 483 22.23 -0.69 11.55
CA LYS A 483 23.07 -1.67 12.25
C LYS A 483 23.71 -1.08 13.51
N ALA A 484 24.27 0.12 13.43
CA ALA A 484 24.88 0.78 14.58
C ALA A 484 23.85 1.06 15.69
N MET A 485 22.66 1.55 15.34
CA MET A 485 21.58 1.78 16.31
C MET A 485 21.16 0.48 16.99
N VAL A 486 20.92 -0.57 16.22
CA VAL A 486 20.51 -1.87 16.78
C VAL A 486 21.60 -2.44 17.68
N ASN A 487 22.85 -2.48 17.24
CA ASN A 487 23.98 -2.95 18.04
C ASN A 487 24.16 -2.14 19.34
N MET A 488 23.92 -0.84 19.30
CA MET A 488 23.99 0.03 20.49
C MET A 488 22.89 -0.31 21.49
N LEU A 489 21.65 -0.50 21.01
CA LEU A 489 20.48 -0.80 21.85
C LEU A 489 20.53 -2.22 22.44
N VAL A 490 21.04 -3.21 21.71
CA VAL A 490 21.13 -4.63 22.17
C VAL A 490 22.46 -4.96 22.84
N SER A 491 23.32 -3.97 23.09
CA SER A 491 24.58 -4.17 23.81
C SER A 491 24.35 -4.81 25.18
N GLU A 492 25.21 -5.74 25.59
CA GLU A 492 25.16 -6.38 26.91
C GLU A 492 25.67 -5.47 28.05
N ASP A 493 26.04 -4.22 27.73
CA ASP A 493 26.54 -3.25 28.70
C ASP A 493 25.44 -2.76 29.65
N ILE A 494 25.44 -3.33 30.86
CA ILE A 494 24.53 -3.00 31.96
C ILE A 494 24.80 -1.64 32.62
N THR A 495 25.81 -0.88 32.19
CA THR A 495 26.15 0.43 32.76
C THR A 495 25.76 1.59 31.84
N ASN A 496 25.51 1.30 30.57
CA ASN A 496 25.21 2.31 29.57
C ASN A 496 23.70 2.57 29.48
N PRO A 497 23.22 3.81 29.74
CA PRO A 497 21.79 4.17 29.70
C PRO A 497 21.17 4.14 28.29
N VAL A 498 21.94 3.77 27.27
CA VAL A 498 21.45 3.53 25.92
C VAL A 498 21.22 2.04 25.63
N SER A 499 21.89 1.12 26.35
CA SER A 499 21.61 -0.31 26.25
C SER A 499 20.24 -0.61 26.83
N LEU A 500 19.43 -1.41 26.14
CA LEU A 500 18.14 -1.87 26.65
C LEU A 500 18.28 -2.75 27.90
N VAL A 501 19.38 -3.50 28.02
CA VAL A 501 19.65 -4.40 29.15
C VAL A 501 19.79 -3.60 30.46
N TYR A 502 20.38 -2.38 30.40
CA TYR A 502 20.41 -1.43 31.54
C TYR A 502 19.01 -1.11 32.08
N HIS A 503 17.97 -1.17 31.25
CA HIS A 503 16.60 -0.88 31.67
C HIS A 503 15.74 -2.11 31.99
N VAL A 504 16.15 -3.30 31.53
CA VAL A 504 15.40 -4.56 31.69
C VAL A 504 15.69 -5.23 33.03
N HIS A 505 16.93 -5.12 33.54
CA HIS A 505 17.28 -5.61 34.87
C HIS A 505 17.20 -4.48 35.90
N PRO A 506 16.32 -4.54 36.91
CA PRO A 506 16.47 -3.70 38.06
C PRO A 506 17.72 -4.18 38.81
N GLY A 507 18.67 -3.29 39.06
CA GLY A 507 19.71 -3.53 40.07
C GLY A 507 19.06 -3.94 41.41
N PRO A 508 19.78 -4.69 42.27
CA PRO A 508 19.22 -5.24 43.50
C PRO A 508 18.59 -4.14 44.35
N SER A 509 17.36 -4.40 44.83
CA SER A 509 16.66 -3.56 45.80
C SER A 509 17.59 -3.22 46.97
N THR A 510 18.04 -1.97 47.06
CA THR A 510 18.55 -1.41 48.31
C THR A 510 17.35 -1.12 49.22
N ARG A 511 16.87 -2.16 49.91
CA ARG A 511 16.06 -2.05 51.12
C ARG A 511 16.41 -3.23 52.03
N ASP A 512 17.56 -3.10 52.67
CA ASP A 512 17.81 -3.62 54.02
C ASP A 512 18.74 -2.61 54.71
N SER A 513 18.13 -1.67 55.43
CA SER A 513 18.69 -0.88 56.53
C SER A 513 17.51 -0.25 57.29
#